data_AF-A0A914RCB5-F1
#
_entry.id   AF-A0A914RCB5-F1
#
_cell.length_a   1.000
_cell.length_b   1.000
_cell.length_c   1.000
_cell.angle_alpha   90.00
_cell.angle_beta   90.00
_cell.angle_gamma   90.00
#
_symmetry.space_group_name_H-M   'P 1'
#
loop_
_entity.id
_entity.type
_entity.pdbx_description
1 polymer ?
#
loop_
_entity_poly.entity_id
_entity_poly.type
_entity_poly.pdbx_seq_one_letter_code
_entity_poly.pdbx_strand_id
1 'polypeptide(L)'
;MSLEAEIIFALDFLSFLEESSELDPVIFSPASILNGLSMILAASDGNTAEQIVSVIGKGQIKYIATSKDIDPNASVILINALYFSSSWEKKFFDRTPKLFKSNPPRYVEMMTNVDMSWIYNEGEDWKSIGIPYKDKKAYMYIILPNEDDGLSKIIKKMDPKLFYECTKP
;
A
#
# COMPACT_ATOMS: atom_id res chain seq x y z
N MET A 1 7.32 -15.18 -8.40
CA MET A 1 6.05 -14.42 -8.28
C MET A 1 6.12 -13.27 -9.29
N SER A 2 5.10 -13.06 -10.11
CA SER A 2 5.09 -11.93 -11.06
C SER A 2 4.76 -10.62 -10.32
N LEU A 3 5.19 -9.49 -10.86
CA LEU A 3 4.80 -8.16 -10.38
C LEU A 3 3.27 -7.99 -10.35
N GLU A 4 2.59 -8.55 -11.34
CA GLU A 4 1.13 -8.53 -11.44
C GLU A 4 0.46 -9.27 -10.27
N ALA A 5 0.97 -10.44 -9.87
CA ALA A 5 0.43 -11.17 -8.73
C ALA A 5 0.64 -10.41 -7.40
N GLU A 6 1.77 -9.71 -7.25
CA GLU A 6 2.03 -8.86 -6.09
C GLU A 6 1.07 -7.66 -6.05
N ILE A 7 0.78 -7.04 -7.19
CA ILE A 7 -0.19 -5.94 -7.29
C ILE A 7 -1.59 -6.44 -6.93
N ILE A 8 -2.04 -7.56 -7.50
CA ILE A 8 -3.36 -8.15 -7.19
C ILE A 8 -3.48 -8.42 -5.69
N PHE A 9 -2.49 -9.10 -5.10
CA PHE A 9 -2.47 -9.34 -3.66
C PHE A 9 -2.52 -8.04 -2.84
N ALA A 10 -1.77 -7.01 -3.24
CA ALA A 10 -1.76 -5.73 -2.56
C ALA A 10 -3.14 -5.05 -2.57
N LEU A 11 -3.83 -5.09 -3.70
CA LEU A 11 -5.15 -4.47 -3.88
C LEU A 11 -6.24 -5.23 -3.13
N ASP A 12 -6.22 -6.56 -3.19
CA ASP A 12 -7.15 -7.41 -2.44
C ASP A 12 -6.96 -7.20 -0.92
N PHE A 13 -5.71 -7.13 -0.47
CA PHE A 13 -5.42 -6.89 0.95
C PHE A 13 -5.80 -5.48 1.39
N LEU A 14 -5.56 -4.46 0.57
CA LEU A 14 -6.02 -3.09 0.85
C LEU A 14 -7.54 -3.03 1.01
N SER A 15 -8.28 -3.68 0.11
CA SER A 15 -9.75 -3.75 0.17
C SER A 15 -10.21 -4.44 1.46
N PHE A 16 -9.58 -5.56 1.83
CA PHE A 16 -9.85 -6.24 3.09
C PHE A 16 -9.59 -5.33 4.32
N LEU A 17 -8.50 -4.56 4.30
CA LEU A 17 -8.17 -3.62 5.39
C LEU A 17 -9.17 -2.46 5.47
N GLU A 18 -9.63 -1.95 4.33
CA GLU A 18 -10.66 -0.90 4.28
C GLU A 18 -11.99 -1.38 4.87
N GLU A 19 -12.39 -2.62 4.57
CA GLU A 19 -13.62 -3.22 5.10
C GLU A 19 -13.56 -3.53 6.61
N SER A 20 -12.36 -3.80 7.13
CA SER A 20 -12.15 -4.24 8.52
C SER A 20 -11.75 -3.12 9.48
N SER A 21 -11.41 -1.93 9.00
CA SER A 21 -10.98 -0.79 9.83
C SER A 21 -11.93 0.40 9.72
N GLU A 22 -12.27 1.00 10.87
CA GLU A 22 -12.89 2.32 10.91
C GLU A 22 -11.81 3.38 10.69
N LEU A 23 -11.64 3.85 9.44
CA LEU A 23 -11.00 5.13 9.05
C LEU A 23 -9.52 5.38 9.47
N ASP A 24 -8.80 4.40 10.02
CA ASP A 24 -7.40 4.58 10.40
C ASP A 24 -6.45 4.58 9.19
N PRO A 25 -5.34 5.36 9.21
CA PRO A 25 -4.33 5.32 8.17
C PRO A 25 -3.70 3.92 8.05
N VAL A 26 -3.81 3.31 6.87
CA VAL A 26 -3.26 1.99 6.58
C VAL A 26 -1.88 2.11 5.91
N ILE A 27 -0.91 1.33 6.40
CA ILE A 27 0.40 1.14 5.77
C ILE A 27 0.81 -0.33 5.86
N PHE A 28 1.22 -0.91 4.74
CA PHE A 28 1.72 -2.29 4.68
C PHE A 28 2.70 -2.47 3.51
N SER A 29 3.43 -3.59 3.51
CA SER A 29 4.34 -3.98 2.43
C SER A 29 3.89 -5.31 1.83
N PRO A 30 3.28 -5.31 0.63
CA PRO A 30 2.88 -6.52 -0.08
C PRO A 30 4.04 -7.51 -0.22
N ALA A 31 5.19 -7.06 -0.75
CA ALA A 31 6.42 -7.83 -0.87
C ALA A 31 6.83 -8.52 0.44
N SER A 32 6.83 -7.79 1.57
CA SER A 32 7.23 -8.33 2.86
C SER A 32 6.29 -9.45 3.33
N ILE A 33 4.98 -9.27 3.18
CA ILE A 33 3.98 -10.26 3.56
C ILE A 33 4.12 -11.50 2.68
N LEU A 34 4.21 -11.31 1.36
CA LEU A 34 4.36 -12.40 0.39
C LEU A 34 5.67 -13.18 0.59
N ASN A 35 6.77 -12.50 0.92
CA ASN A 35 8.03 -13.15 1.27
C ASN A 35 7.88 -14.02 2.53
N GLY A 36 7.22 -13.50 3.57
CA GLY A 36 6.93 -14.28 4.78
C GLY A 36 6.09 -15.54 4.47
N LEU A 37 4.99 -15.38 3.73
CA LEU A 37 4.14 -16.50 3.32
C LEU A 37 4.89 -17.51 2.44
N SER A 38 5.76 -17.04 1.56
CA SER A 38 6.58 -17.91 0.69
C SER A 38 7.56 -18.77 1.50
N MET A 39 8.12 -18.23 2.59
CA MET A 39 8.97 -19.01 3.50
C MET A 39 8.18 -20.13 4.21
N ILE A 40 6.95 -19.84 4.64
CA ILE A 40 6.08 -20.84 5.28
C ILE A 40 5.65 -21.90 4.26
N LEU A 41 5.29 -21.48 3.04
CA LEU A 41 4.89 -22.38 1.97
C LEU A 41 5.99 -23.41 1.65
N ALA A 42 7.24 -22.99 1.60
CA ALA A 42 8.38 -23.88 1.33
C ALA A 42 8.56 -24.99 2.38
N ALA A 43 8.03 -24.78 3.60
CA ALA A 43 8.07 -25.75 4.69
C ALA A 43 6.71 -26.45 4.92
N SER A 44 5.69 -26.16 4.11
CA SER A 44 4.33 -26.69 4.25
C SER A 44 4.05 -27.79 3.23
N ASP A 45 3.11 -28.69 3.55
CA ASP A 45 2.64 -29.74 2.65
C ASP A 45 1.12 -29.93 2.80
N GLY A 46 0.50 -30.65 1.87
CA GLY A 46 -0.94 -30.95 1.83
C GLY A 46 -1.83 -29.71 1.94
N ASN A 47 -2.90 -29.80 2.73
CA ASN A 47 -3.89 -28.73 2.88
C ASN A 47 -3.31 -27.39 3.35
N THR A 48 -2.25 -27.40 4.15
CA THR A 48 -1.59 -26.17 4.62
C THR A 48 -0.93 -25.43 3.45
N ALA A 49 -0.21 -26.15 2.59
CA ALA A 49 0.38 -25.57 1.39
C ALA A 49 -0.70 -25.02 0.44
N GLU A 50 -1.80 -25.75 0.24
CA GLU A 50 -2.92 -25.31 -0.59
C GLU A 50 -3.57 -24.00 -0.10
N GLN A 51 -3.75 -23.86 1.22
CA GLN A 51 -4.27 -22.64 1.82
C GLN A 51 -3.32 -21.45 1.66
N ILE A 52 -2.00 -21.66 1.81
CA ILE A 52 -1.03 -20.58 1.62
C ILE A 52 -0.96 -20.17 0.14
N VAL A 53 -1.04 -21.13 -0.79
CA VAL A 53 -1.09 -20.86 -2.23
C VAL A 53 -2.33 -20.05 -2.61
N SER A 54 -3.50 -20.30 -1.99
CA SER A 54 -4.70 -19.51 -2.28
C SER A 54 -4.57 -18.05 -1.83
N VAL A 55 -3.91 -17.79 -0.69
CA VAL A 55 -3.61 -16.44 -0.23
C VAL A 55 -2.61 -15.74 -1.16
N ILE A 56 -1.50 -16.40 -1.48
CA ILE A 56 -0.44 -15.83 -2.35
C ILE A 56 -0.95 -15.58 -3.77
N GLY A 57 -1.71 -16.54 -4.33
CA GLY A 57 -2.08 -16.52 -5.75
C GLY A 57 -3.42 -15.85 -6.06
N LYS A 58 -4.30 -15.67 -5.07
CA LYS A 58 -5.67 -15.16 -5.28
C LYS A 58 -6.09 -14.10 -4.27
N GLY A 59 -5.19 -13.64 -3.39
CA GLY A 59 -5.48 -12.59 -2.42
C GLY A 59 -6.62 -12.93 -1.43
N GLN A 60 -6.95 -14.21 -1.24
CA GLN A 60 -8.11 -14.63 -0.44
C GLN A 60 -7.85 -14.50 1.07
N ILE A 61 -7.90 -13.28 1.58
CA ILE A 61 -7.68 -12.96 2.98
C ILE A 61 -9.04 -12.84 3.67
N LYS A 62 -9.27 -13.71 4.66
CA LYS A 62 -10.52 -13.74 5.44
C LYS A 62 -10.35 -13.18 6.85
N TYR A 63 -9.12 -13.14 7.35
CA TYR A 63 -8.83 -12.85 8.74
C TYR A 63 -7.36 -12.46 8.92
N ILE A 64 -7.10 -11.48 9.79
CA ILE A 64 -5.75 -11.10 10.25
C ILE A 64 -5.69 -11.41 11.74
N ALA A 65 -4.71 -12.24 12.12
CA ALA A 65 -4.45 -12.56 13.52
C ALA A 65 -3.95 -11.32 14.28
N THR A 66 -4.46 -11.13 15.49
CA THR A 66 -4.04 -10.10 16.43
C THR A 66 -3.18 -10.72 17.54
N SER A 67 -2.64 -9.87 18.42
CA SER A 67 -1.87 -10.37 19.58
C SER A 67 -2.67 -11.28 20.51
N LYS A 68 -4.01 -11.23 20.45
CA LYS A 68 -4.90 -12.10 21.25
C LYS A 68 -4.99 -13.52 20.70
N ASP A 69 -4.66 -13.71 19.43
CA ASP A 69 -4.75 -14.99 18.71
C ASP A 69 -3.43 -15.76 18.76
N ILE A 70 -2.37 -15.14 19.27
CA ILE A 70 -1.06 -15.76 19.45
C ILE A 70 -1.11 -16.60 20.73
N ASP A 71 -1.06 -17.92 20.58
CA ASP A 71 -0.89 -18.84 21.70
C ASP A 71 0.44 -18.53 22.41
N PRO A 72 0.45 -18.27 23.74
CA PRO A 72 1.69 -18.11 24.50
C PRO A 72 2.65 -19.31 24.40
N ASN A 73 2.16 -20.48 24.00
CA ASN A 73 2.95 -21.70 23.78
C ASN A 73 3.33 -21.92 22.30
N ALA A 74 3.13 -20.92 21.44
CA ALA A 74 3.49 -21.01 20.03
C ALA A 74 4.96 -21.43 19.87
N SER A 75 5.19 -22.51 19.14
CA SER A 75 6.53 -23.08 18.95
C SER A 75 7.34 -22.38 17.84
N VAL A 76 6.68 -21.60 16.98
CA VAL A 76 7.30 -20.90 15.85
C VAL A 76 6.65 -19.54 15.64
N ILE A 77 7.46 -18.50 15.46
CA ILE A 77 7.05 -17.16 15.03
C ILE A 77 7.93 -16.75 13.86
N LEU A 78 7.32 -16.32 12.75
CA LEU A 78 8.05 -15.78 11.61
C LEU A 78 8.03 -14.26 11.65
N ILE A 79 9.21 -13.65 11.61
CA ILE A 79 9.38 -12.20 11.60
C ILE A 79 10.04 -11.81 10.27
N ASN A 80 9.34 -11.01 9.47
CA ASN A 80 9.88 -10.37 8.27
C ASN A 80 9.92 -8.86 8.51
N ALA A 81 11.04 -8.24 8.18
CA ALA A 81 11.21 -6.80 8.28
C ALA A 81 11.79 -6.25 6.98
N LEU A 82 11.09 -5.28 6.40
CA LEU A 82 11.55 -4.51 5.26
C LEU A 82 11.63 -3.04 5.65
N TYR A 83 12.78 -2.44 5.40
CA TYR A 83 13.03 -1.03 5.70
C TYR A 83 13.37 -0.29 4.41
N PHE A 84 12.65 0.79 4.16
CA PHE A 84 12.91 1.68 3.02
C PHE A 84 13.40 3.04 3.54
N SER A 85 14.61 3.43 3.12
CA SER A 85 15.17 4.75 3.39
C SER A 85 15.85 5.27 2.14
N SER A 86 15.28 6.34 1.59
CA SER A 86 15.89 7.08 0.50
C SER A 86 15.54 8.56 0.61
N SER A 87 16.42 9.40 0.07
CA SER A 87 16.12 10.83 -0.10
C SER A 87 15.32 11.04 -1.38
N TRP A 88 14.47 12.06 -1.39
CA TRP A 88 13.87 12.57 -2.64
C TRP A 88 14.96 13.00 -3.61
N GLU A 89 14.74 12.79 -4.92
CA GLU A 89 15.60 13.32 -5.98
C GLU A 89 15.68 14.85 -5.88
N LYS A 90 14.53 15.50 -5.67
CA LYS A 90 14.42 16.92 -5.36
C LYS A 90 13.68 17.09 -4.04
N LYS A 91 14.36 17.69 -3.06
CA LYS A 91 13.83 17.88 -1.70
C LYS A 91 12.74 18.94 -1.67
N PHE A 92 11.85 18.83 -0.70
CA PHE A 92 10.91 19.89 -0.34
C PHE A 92 11.62 20.90 0.55
N PHE A 93 11.64 22.16 0.14
CA PHE A 93 12.32 23.23 0.88
C PHE A 93 11.38 24.06 1.75
N ASP A 94 10.12 24.18 1.33
CA ASP A 94 9.12 24.95 2.04
C ASP A 94 8.21 24.04 2.89
N ARG A 95 7.88 24.50 4.09
CA ARG A 95 6.97 23.87 5.05
C ARG A 95 6.11 24.96 5.65
N THR A 96 4.82 24.91 5.36
CA THR A 96 3.86 25.90 5.83
C THR A 96 2.69 25.21 6.48
N PRO A 97 2.28 25.64 7.69
CA PRO A 97 1.05 25.14 8.30
C PRO A 97 -0.16 25.39 7.37
N LYS A 98 -0.86 24.32 6.99
CA LYS A 98 -2.12 24.40 6.24
C LYS A 98 -3.16 23.47 6.83
N LEU A 99 -4.43 23.84 6.67
CA LEU A 99 -5.56 23.00 7.09
C LEU A 99 -5.64 21.77 6.18
N PHE A 100 -5.54 20.59 6.77
CA PHE A 100 -5.84 19.30 6.14
C PHE A 100 -7.29 18.92 6.44
N LYS A 101 -8.05 18.63 5.38
CA LYS A 101 -9.47 18.25 5.46
C LYS A 101 -9.65 16.79 5.90
N SER A 102 -9.12 16.44 7.07
CA SER A 102 -9.46 15.17 7.73
C SER A 102 -10.80 15.26 8.46
N ASN A 103 -11.24 14.15 9.03
CA ASN A 103 -12.37 14.12 9.96
C ASN A 103 -11.87 13.70 11.36
N PRO A 104 -11.70 14.62 12.33
CA PRO A 104 -11.93 16.08 12.23
C PRO A 104 -10.80 16.82 11.49
N PRO A 105 -11.04 18.04 10.96
CA PRO A 105 -10.00 18.83 10.30
C PRO A 105 -8.85 19.20 11.23
N ARG A 106 -7.62 19.21 10.72
CA ARG A 106 -6.42 19.54 11.51
C ARG A 106 -5.38 20.32 10.70
N TYR A 107 -4.60 21.17 11.37
CA TYR A 107 -3.44 21.82 10.73
C TYR A 107 -2.27 20.84 10.64
N VAL A 108 -1.60 20.83 9.48
CA VAL A 108 -0.40 20.03 9.21
C VAL A 108 0.67 20.89 8.58
N GLU A 109 1.93 20.55 8.81
CA GLU A 109 3.07 21.13 8.10
C GLU A 109 3.06 20.67 6.63
N MET A 110 2.54 21.50 5.74
CA MET A 110 2.43 21.19 4.32
C MET A 110 3.74 21.48 3.61
N MET A 111 4.32 20.43 3.02
CA MET A 111 5.51 20.54 2.19
C MET A 111 5.15 21.05 0.79
N THR A 112 5.94 21.97 0.24
CA THR A 112 5.75 22.47 -1.13
C THR A 112 7.00 22.30 -1.98
N ASN A 113 6.80 21.84 -3.21
CA ASN A 113 7.79 21.86 -4.27
C ASN A 113 7.06 22.18 -5.58
N VAL A 114 7.57 23.14 -6.35
CA VAL A 114 6.97 23.62 -7.61
C VAL A 114 7.63 23.03 -8.85
N ASP A 115 8.30 21.88 -8.69
CA ASP A 115 8.98 21.20 -9.77
C ASP A 115 8.01 20.54 -10.75
N MET A 116 7.92 21.09 -11.96
CA MET A 116 7.07 20.59 -13.04
C MET A 116 7.62 19.32 -13.72
N SER A 117 8.77 18.79 -13.29
CA SER A 117 9.37 17.58 -13.88
C SER A 117 8.87 16.26 -13.29
N TRP A 118 7.97 16.31 -12.31
CA TRP A 118 7.37 15.10 -11.74
C TRP A 118 6.33 14.50 -12.67
N ILE A 119 6.17 13.19 -12.55
CA ILE A 119 5.14 12.45 -13.27
C ILE A 119 3.79 12.96 -12.77
N TYR A 120 2.88 13.28 -13.69
CA TYR A 120 1.52 13.66 -13.41
C TYR A 120 0.58 12.88 -14.32
N ASN A 121 -0.37 12.17 -13.72
CA ASN A 121 -1.45 11.50 -14.44
C ASN A 121 -2.80 12.02 -13.92
N GLU A 122 -3.81 11.99 -14.77
CA GLU A 122 -5.15 12.44 -14.43
C GLU A 122 -6.18 11.55 -15.12
N GLY A 123 -7.17 11.13 -14.34
CA GLY A 123 -8.35 10.42 -14.81
C GLY A 123 -9.62 11.23 -14.53
N GLU A 124 -10.77 10.59 -14.66
CA GLU A 124 -12.07 11.25 -14.50
C GLU A 124 -12.32 11.72 -13.06
N ASP A 125 -12.05 10.86 -12.07
CA ASP A 125 -12.33 11.09 -10.64
C ASP A 125 -11.06 11.13 -9.76
N TRP A 126 -9.88 11.11 -10.37
CA TRP A 126 -8.60 11.05 -9.67
C TRP A 126 -7.49 11.80 -10.40
N LYS A 127 -6.46 12.18 -9.64
CA LYS A 127 -5.17 12.65 -10.14
C LYS A 127 -4.05 11.98 -9.38
N SER A 128 -2.89 11.85 -10.00
CA SER A 128 -1.73 11.29 -9.33
C SER A 128 -0.45 12.03 -9.65
N ILE A 129 0.49 11.98 -8.69
CA ILE A 129 1.86 12.43 -8.90
C ILE A 129 2.84 11.31 -8.56
N GLY A 130 3.87 11.14 -9.39
CA GLY A 130 5.00 10.24 -9.14
C GLY A 130 6.23 11.04 -8.73
N ILE A 131 6.59 10.96 -7.45
CA ILE A 131 7.72 11.71 -6.87
C ILE A 131 8.95 10.79 -6.84
N PRO A 132 10.01 11.09 -7.60
CA PRO A 132 11.21 10.26 -7.65
C PRO A 132 12.01 10.34 -6.35
N TYR A 133 12.47 9.18 -5.88
CA TYR A 133 13.61 9.09 -4.98
C TYR A 133 14.92 9.30 -5.74
N LYS A 134 16.01 9.48 -4.98
CA LYS A 134 17.37 9.64 -5.49
C LYS A 134 17.71 8.57 -6.53
N ASP A 135 18.38 8.98 -7.60
CA ASP A 135 18.80 8.12 -8.73
C ASP A 135 17.63 7.57 -9.57
N LYS A 136 16.39 8.01 -9.29
CA LYS A 136 15.17 7.70 -10.06
C LYS A 136 14.89 6.19 -10.25
N LYS A 137 15.39 5.36 -9.33
CA LYS A 137 15.14 3.90 -9.30
C LYS A 137 13.83 3.50 -8.63
N ALA A 138 13.25 4.41 -7.86
CA ALA A 138 11.99 4.21 -7.16
C ALA A 138 11.22 5.53 -7.11
N TYR A 139 9.89 5.43 -7.05
CA TYR A 139 8.97 6.56 -7.02
C TYR A 139 7.96 6.33 -5.90
N MET A 140 7.59 7.41 -5.19
CA MET A 140 6.36 7.42 -4.41
C MET A 140 5.25 7.98 -5.29
N TYR A 141 4.22 7.17 -5.54
CA TYR A 141 3.00 7.66 -6.19
C TYR A 141 1.99 8.09 -5.12
N ILE A 142 1.43 9.28 -5.30
CA ILE A 142 0.30 9.77 -4.51
C ILE A 142 -0.89 9.84 -5.44
N ILE A 143 -1.92 9.05 -5.16
CA ILE A 143 -3.20 9.05 -5.88
C ILE A 143 -4.20 9.82 -5.02
N LEU A 144 -4.80 10.86 -5.59
CA LEU A 144 -5.67 11.79 -4.90
C LEU A 144 -7.03 11.84 -5.60
N PRO A 145 -8.14 11.50 -4.92
CA PRO A 145 -9.48 11.74 -5.45
C PRO A 145 -9.73 13.22 -5.74
N ASN A 146 -10.58 13.48 -6.73
CA ASN A 146 -11.08 14.82 -7.03
C ASN A 146 -12.09 15.30 -5.97
N GLU A 147 -12.84 14.37 -5.37
CA GLU A 147 -13.81 14.63 -4.30
C GLU A 147 -13.18 14.49 -2.90
N ASP A 148 -13.59 15.33 -1.95
CA ASP A 148 -13.07 15.31 -0.57
C ASP A 148 -13.34 13.96 0.15
N ASP A 149 -14.42 13.25 -0.19
CA ASP A 149 -14.80 11.93 0.32
C ASP A 149 -14.61 10.79 -0.70
N GLY A 150 -13.85 11.05 -1.76
CA GLY A 150 -13.68 10.12 -2.89
C GLY A 150 -12.74 8.94 -2.64
N LEU A 151 -12.01 8.89 -1.50
CA LEU A 151 -10.97 7.89 -1.27
C LEU A 151 -11.52 6.46 -1.29
N SER A 152 -12.61 6.20 -0.56
CA SER A 152 -13.25 4.87 -0.53
C SER A 152 -13.77 4.45 -1.90
N LYS A 153 -14.26 5.40 -2.71
CA LYS A 153 -14.74 5.12 -4.07
C LYS A 153 -13.60 4.68 -4.98
N ILE A 154 -12.43 5.32 -4.86
CA ILE A 154 -11.24 4.95 -5.64
C ILE A 154 -10.70 3.60 -5.20
N ILE A 155 -10.57 3.34 -3.89
CA ILE A 155 -10.05 2.06 -3.38
C ILE A 155 -10.93 0.90 -3.89
N LYS A 156 -12.25 1.01 -3.80
CA LYS A 156 -13.20 -0.01 -4.29
C LYS A 156 -13.15 -0.26 -5.79
N LYS A 157 -12.74 0.74 -6.59
CA LYS A 157 -12.55 0.61 -8.05
C LYS A 157 -11.14 0.17 -8.42
N MET A 158 -10.21 0.13 -7.45
CA MET A 158 -8.80 -0.11 -7.72
C MET A 158 -8.58 -1.56 -8.16
N ASP A 159 -8.24 -1.70 -9.44
CA ASP A 159 -7.80 -2.95 -10.04
C ASP A 159 -6.38 -2.77 -10.62
N PRO A 160 -5.71 -3.84 -11.09
CA PRO A 160 -4.38 -3.70 -11.67
C PRO A 160 -4.32 -2.70 -12.82
N LYS A 161 -5.38 -2.61 -13.64
CA LYS A 161 -5.42 -1.71 -14.80
C LYS A 161 -5.44 -0.24 -14.34
N LEU A 162 -6.34 0.12 -13.42
CA LEU A 162 -6.43 1.45 -12.84
C LEU A 162 -5.14 1.81 -12.08
N PHE A 163 -4.57 0.85 -11.35
CA PHE A 163 -3.27 1.03 -10.69
C PHE A 163 -2.17 1.41 -11.69
N TYR A 164 -2.07 0.72 -12.83
CA TYR A 164 -1.11 1.05 -13.88
C TYR A 164 -1.39 2.41 -14.53
N GLU A 165 -2.66 2.79 -14.73
CA GLU A 165 -3.03 4.12 -15.23
C GLU A 165 -2.59 5.22 -14.27
N CYS A 166 -2.79 5.01 -12.96
CA CYS A 166 -2.38 5.94 -11.91
C CYS A 166 -0.85 6.06 -11.78
N THR A 167 -0.11 5.01 -12.12
CA THR A 167 1.34 4.90 -11.87
C THR A 167 2.19 4.89 -13.13
N LYS A 168 1.61 5.25 -14.27
CA LYS A 168 2.33 5.35 -15.53
C LYS A 168 3.46 6.39 -15.42
N PRO A 169 4.71 6.05 -15.80
CA PRO A 169 5.84 6.99 -15.80
C PRO A 169 5.78 8.00 -16.94
#